data_AF-A0A7G1IHD3-F1
#
_entry.id   AF-A0A7G1IHD3-F1
#
_cell.length_a   1.000
_cell.length_b   1.000
_cell.length_c   1.000
_cell.angle_alpha   90.00
_cell.angle_beta   90.00
_cell.angle_gamma   90.00
#
_symmetry.space_group_name_H-M   'P 1'
#
loop_
_entity.id
_entity.type
_entity.pdbx_description
1 polymer ?
#
loop_
_entity_poly.entity_id
_entity_poly.type
_entity_poly.pdbx_seq_one_letter_code
_entity_poly.pdbx_strand_id
1 'polypeptide(L)'
;MSAAHTVWACFRDDVLAAMCAGEAEQRARLTWSAERIQREQRDRLGTLLGHAAEHSPFHGRRLAGIDITAVDPTDLSGLPVMTKMQMMDSLDDVFTDRRLTASDAESAVAATGADPVVILDDYIALASGGCSGRRGVFVLDRAAVTSFTTAVARQPRELPWPRIRRTSRLASRLLRPLQPCMPREWWPR
;
A
#
# COMPACT_ATOMS: atom_id res chain seq x y z
N MET A 1 12.82 4.01 -25.85
CA MET A 1 12.23 3.74 -24.52
C MET A 1 11.07 2.78 -24.72
N SER A 2 11.03 1.66 -24.01
CA SER A 2 9.92 0.69 -24.10
C SER A 2 8.65 1.28 -23.47
N ALA A 3 7.46 0.93 -23.99
CA ALA A 3 6.17 1.38 -23.48
C ALA A 3 6.01 1.13 -21.96
N ALA A 4 6.48 -0.01 -21.46
CA ALA A 4 6.44 -0.34 -20.04
C ALA A 4 7.23 0.65 -19.15
N HIS A 5 8.37 1.14 -19.65
CA HIS A 5 9.18 2.13 -18.95
C HIS A 5 8.47 3.51 -18.92
N THR A 6 7.66 3.81 -19.93
CA THR A 6 6.84 5.03 -19.95
C THR A 6 5.68 4.95 -18.94
N VAL A 7 4.98 3.81 -18.85
CA VAL A 7 3.86 3.64 -17.90
C VAL A 7 4.33 3.75 -16.44
N TRP A 8 5.43 3.10 -16.08
CA TRP A 8 6.02 3.25 -14.75
C TRP A 8 6.48 4.69 -14.47
N ALA A 9 7.07 5.38 -15.45
CA ALA A 9 7.50 6.76 -15.25
C ALA A 9 6.29 7.66 -14.94
N CYS A 10 5.18 7.52 -15.68
CA CYS A 10 3.93 8.23 -15.37
C CYS A 10 3.40 7.85 -13.97
N PHE A 11 3.40 6.56 -13.64
CA PHE A 11 3.01 6.08 -12.31
C PHE A 11 3.75 6.81 -11.19
N ARG A 12 5.08 6.76 -11.27
CA ARG A 12 5.99 7.38 -10.31
C ARG A 12 5.81 8.89 -10.25
N ASP A 13 5.69 9.56 -11.39
CA ASP A 13 5.62 11.02 -11.45
C ASP A 13 4.32 11.54 -10.82
N ASP A 14 3.20 10.82 -10.96
CA ASP A 14 1.94 11.14 -10.29
C ASP A 14 2.03 10.92 -8.77
N VAL A 15 2.66 9.84 -8.33
CA VAL A 15 2.93 9.60 -6.89
C VAL A 15 3.74 10.75 -6.30
N LEU A 16 4.81 11.18 -6.97
CA LEU A 16 5.65 12.29 -6.51
C LEU A 16 4.89 13.62 -6.51
N ALA A 17 4.04 13.86 -7.51
CA ALA A 17 3.18 15.04 -7.54
C ALA A 17 2.21 15.05 -6.35
N ALA A 18 1.57 13.92 -6.06
CA ALA A 18 0.67 13.77 -4.91
C ALA A 18 1.38 13.95 -3.56
N MET A 19 2.61 13.41 -3.42
CA MET A 19 3.44 13.63 -2.22
C MET A 19 3.73 15.12 -2.00
N CYS A 20 4.11 15.84 -3.06
CA CYS A 20 4.36 17.28 -2.99
C CYS A 20 3.08 18.08 -2.68
N ALA A 21 1.95 17.72 -3.28
CA ALA A 21 0.68 18.37 -3.03
C ALA A 21 0.19 18.18 -1.58
N GLY A 22 0.48 17.01 -0.98
CA GLY A 22 0.12 16.68 0.40
C GLY A 22 1.05 17.24 1.48
N GLU A 23 2.15 17.92 1.12
CA GLU A 23 3.20 18.32 2.07
C GLU A 23 2.64 19.10 3.28
N ALA A 24 1.83 20.13 3.03
CA ALA A 24 1.34 21.01 4.09
C ALA A 24 0.51 20.26 5.14
N GLU A 25 -0.35 19.34 4.69
CA GLU A 25 -1.13 18.49 5.57
C GLU A 25 -0.24 17.54 6.39
N GLN A 26 0.76 16.95 5.75
CA GLN A 26 1.69 16.02 6.40
C GLN A 26 2.56 16.69 7.45
N ARG A 27 2.91 17.96 7.24
CA ARG A 27 3.55 18.81 8.26
C ARG A 27 2.61 19.11 9.42
N ALA A 28 1.37 19.50 9.13
CA ALA A 28 0.39 19.78 10.17
C ALA A 28 0.15 18.56 11.08
N ARG A 29 0.16 17.35 10.50
CA ARG A 29 0.06 16.06 11.21
C ARG A 29 1.17 15.82 12.25
N LEU A 30 2.31 16.52 12.18
CA LEU A 30 3.38 16.41 13.17
C LEU A 30 3.06 17.12 14.49
N THR A 31 2.08 18.02 14.49
CA THR A 31 1.71 18.84 15.66
C THR A 31 0.26 18.64 16.08
N TRP A 32 -0.38 17.56 15.62
CA TRP A 32 -1.73 17.23 16.04
C TRP A 32 -1.75 16.89 17.53
N SER A 33 -2.79 17.38 18.20
CA SER A 33 -3.08 16.95 19.57
C SER A 33 -3.52 15.49 19.60
N ALA A 34 -3.46 14.87 20.78
CA ALA A 34 -3.93 13.49 20.96
C ALA A 34 -5.39 13.33 20.53
N GLU A 35 -6.25 14.31 20.85
CA GLU A 35 -7.67 14.31 20.50
C GLU A 35 -7.89 14.40 18.98
N ARG A 36 -7.04 15.17 18.28
CA ARG A 36 -7.09 15.23 16.81
C ARG A 36 -6.66 13.90 16.19
N ILE A 37 -5.60 13.28 16.71
CA ILE A 37 -5.12 11.97 16.25
C ILE A 37 -6.21 10.91 16.44
N GLN A 38 -6.82 10.84 17.62
CA GLN A 38 -7.87 9.87 17.92
C GLN A 38 -9.09 10.04 17.01
N ARG A 39 -9.52 11.28 16.76
CA ARG A 39 -10.62 11.55 15.82
C ARG A 39 -10.28 11.08 14.40
N GLU A 40 -9.10 11.45 13.89
CA GLU A 40 -8.68 11.01 12.56
C GLU A 40 -8.60 9.49 12.46
N GLN A 41 -8.06 8.80 13.48
CA GLN A 41 -7.98 7.34 13.50
C GLN A 41 -9.37 6.71 13.45
N ARG A 42 -10.33 7.23 14.21
CA ARG A 42 -11.71 6.73 14.21
C ARG A 42 -12.38 6.94 12.85
N ASP A 43 -12.29 8.13 12.29
CA ASP A 43 -12.89 8.47 10.99
C ASP A 43 -12.31 7.60 9.86
N ARG A 44 -10.98 7.41 9.86
CA ARG A 44 -10.28 6.55 8.88
C ARG A 44 -10.57 5.08 9.07
N LEU A 45 -10.68 4.60 10.31
CA LEU A 45 -11.02 3.21 10.60
C LEU A 45 -12.42 2.87 10.08
N GLY A 46 -13.41 3.73 10.36
CA GLY A 46 -14.77 3.55 9.84
C GLY A 46 -14.81 3.51 8.31
N THR A 47 -14.10 4.43 7.66
CA THR A 47 -13.98 4.45 6.18
C THR A 47 -13.33 3.17 5.65
N LEU A 48 -12.26 2.69 6.28
CA LEU A 48 -11.54 1.48 5.88
C LEU A 48 -12.41 0.23 6.04
N LEU A 49 -13.08 0.08 7.18
CA LEU A 49 -13.96 -1.07 7.45
C LEU A 49 -15.15 -1.09 6.49
N GLY A 50 -15.78 0.07 6.25
CA GLY A 50 -16.88 0.19 5.29
C GLY A 50 -16.45 -0.19 3.88
N HIS A 51 -15.33 0.38 3.40
CA HIS A 51 -14.82 0.08 2.06
C HIS A 51 -14.45 -1.39 1.91
N ALA A 52 -13.79 -2.00 2.90
CA ALA A 52 -13.41 -3.40 2.86
C ALA A 52 -14.64 -4.33 2.92
N ALA A 53 -15.62 -4.03 3.77
CA ALA A 53 -16.85 -4.83 3.87
C ALA A 53 -17.66 -4.83 2.57
N GLU A 54 -17.70 -3.69 1.88
CA GLU A 54 -18.46 -3.52 0.64
C GLU A 54 -17.74 -4.11 -0.58
N HIS A 55 -16.43 -3.91 -0.71
CA HIS A 55 -15.72 -4.18 -1.96
C HIS A 55 -14.86 -5.44 -1.95
N SER A 56 -14.47 -5.97 -0.78
CA SER A 56 -13.71 -7.22 -0.68
C SER A 56 -14.64 -8.36 -0.23
N PRO A 57 -14.91 -9.36 -1.09
CA PRO A 57 -15.68 -10.55 -0.69
C PRO A 57 -15.10 -11.25 0.55
N PHE A 58 -13.77 -11.28 0.69
CA PHE A 58 -13.10 -11.86 1.84
C PHE A 58 -13.45 -11.11 3.14
N HIS A 59 -13.32 -9.79 3.15
CA HIS A 59 -13.63 -8.98 4.33
C HIS A 59 -15.14 -8.85 4.57
N GLY A 60 -15.95 -8.74 3.52
CA GLY A 60 -17.42 -8.69 3.62
C GLY A 60 -17.99 -9.91 4.35
N ARG A 61 -17.53 -11.12 4.04
CA ARG A 61 -17.95 -12.34 4.77
C ARG A 61 -17.53 -12.32 6.24
N ARG A 62 -16.35 -11.76 6.55
CA ARG A 62 -15.77 -11.76 7.91
C ARG A 62 -16.37 -10.67 8.78
N LEU A 63 -16.74 -9.54 8.19
CA LEU A 63 -17.36 -8.41 8.87
C LEU A 63 -18.88 -8.52 8.93
N ALA A 64 -19.47 -9.54 8.28
CA ALA A 64 -20.90 -9.80 8.33
C ALA A 64 -21.38 -9.98 9.79
N GLY A 65 -22.40 -9.22 10.17
CA GLY A 65 -22.97 -9.25 11.52
C GLY A 65 -22.21 -8.42 12.57
N ILE A 66 -21.12 -7.74 12.19
CA ILE A 66 -20.42 -6.80 13.05
C ILE A 66 -20.94 -5.39 12.79
N ASP A 67 -21.30 -4.66 13.84
CA ASP A 67 -21.55 -3.22 13.74
C ASP A 67 -20.20 -2.48 13.58
N ILE A 68 -19.76 -2.34 12.33
CA ILE A 68 -18.50 -1.67 11.99
C ILE A 68 -18.49 -0.18 12.37
N THR A 69 -19.65 0.43 12.61
CA THR A 69 -19.75 1.84 13.01
C THR A 69 -19.47 2.06 14.49
N ALA A 70 -19.63 1.00 15.31
CA ALA A 70 -19.35 0.99 16.73
C ALA A 70 -17.89 0.65 17.07
N VAL A 71 -17.06 0.28 16.07
CA VAL A 71 -15.66 -0.11 16.30
C VAL A 71 -14.83 1.13 16.63
N ASP A 72 -14.16 1.12 17.79
CA ASP A 72 -13.27 2.18 18.23
C ASP A 72 -11.79 1.76 18.04
N PRO A 73 -10.91 2.66 17.55
CA PRO A 73 -9.49 2.35 17.36
C PRO A 73 -8.74 1.96 18.65
N THR A 74 -9.30 2.23 19.84
CA THR A 74 -8.73 1.80 21.13
C THR A 74 -9.03 0.34 21.48
N ASP A 75 -10.04 -0.28 20.85
CA ASP A 75 -10.37 -1.70 21.03
C ASP A 75 -10.83 -2.34 19.71
N LEU A 76 -9.92 -3.13 19.13
CA LEU A 76 -10.16 -3.88 17.89
C LEU A 76 -10.48 -5.36 18.14
N SER A 77 -10.67 -5.78 19.40
CA SER A 77 -10.84 -7.19 19.77
C SER A 77 -12.10 -7.82 19.18
N GLY A 78 -13.12 -7.00 18.88
CA GLY A 78 -14.34 -7.42 18.20
C GLY A 78 -14.16 -7.74 16.71
N LEU A 79 -13.02 -7.40 16.10
CA LEU A 79 -12.73 -7.69 14.70
C LEU A 79 -12.08 -9.08 14.53
N PRO A 80 -12.44 -9.82 13.46
CA PRO A 80 -11.92 -11.16 13.23
C PRO A 80 -10.45 -11.11 12.78
N VAL A 81 -9.56 -11.70 13.58
CA VAL A 81 -8.11 -11.79 13.28
C VAL A 81 -7.86 -12.55 11.98
N MET A 82 -7.11 -11.94 11.05
CA MET A 82 -6.71 -12.53 9.78
C MET A 82 -5.24 -12.99 9.83
N THR A 83 -4.98 -14.23 9.42
CA THR A 83 -3.61 -14.72 9.22
C THR A 83 -3.14 -14.50 7.78
N LYS A 84 -1.82 -14.41 7.59
CA LYS A 84 -1.20 -14.35 6.25
C LYS A 84 -1.59 -15.55 5.37
N MET A 85 -1.74 -16.74 5.96
CA MET A 85 -2.14 -17.94 5.22
C MET A 85 -3.55 -17.78 4.63
N GLN A 86 -4.52 -17.41 5.48
CA GLN A 86 -5.91 -17.17 5.05
C GLN A 86 -6.00 -16.08 3.97
N MET A 87 -5.25 -14.99 4.13
CA MET A 87 -5.20 -13.93 3.12
C MET A 87 -4.68 -14.45 1.78
N MET A 88 -3.57 -15.19 1.79
CA MET A 88 -2.95 -15.69 0.55
C MET A 88 -3.75 -16.83 -0.10
N ASP A 89 -4.54 -17.60 0.64
CA ASP A 89 -5.45 -18.62 0.10
C ASP A 89 -6.71 -18.03 -0.54
N SER A 90 -6.99 -16.75 -0.30
CA SER A 90 -8.16 -16.06 -0.80
C SER A 90 -7.81 -14.72 -1.43
N LEU A 91 -6.61 -14.60 -2.01
CA LEU A 91 -6.06 -13.31 -2.43
C LEU A 91 -6.95 -12.59 -3.46
N ASP A 92 -7.54 -13.33 -4.40
CA ASP A 92 -8.52 -12.76 -5.35
C ASP A 92 -9.72 -12.11 -4.65
N ASP A 93 -10.21 -12.72 -3.57
CA ASP A 93 -11.35 -12.22 -2.77
C ASP A 93 -10.93 -11.10 -1.80
N VAL A 94 -9.65 -10.96 -1.50
CA VAL A 94 -9.12 -9.88 -0.65
C VAL A 94 -9.10 -8.57 -1.44
N PHE A 95 -8.88 -8.59 -2.75
CA PHE A 95 -8.85 -7.38 -3.55
C PHE A 95 -10.22 -6.69 -3.64
N THR A 96 -10.20 -5.37 -3.42
CA THR A 96 -11.39 -4.50 -3.49
C THR A 96 -11.71 -4.07 -4.93
N ASP A 97 -10.73 -4.03 -5.84
CA ASP A 97 -10.97 -3.90 -7.28
C ASP A 97 -11.12 -5.29 -7.91
N ARG A 98 -12.33 -5.59 -8.40
CA ARG A 98 -12.66 -6.91 -8.94
C ARG A 98 -12.00 -7.24 -10.28
N ARG A 99 -11.32 -6.27 -10.90
CA ARG A 99 -10.51 -6.50 -12.11
C ARG A 99 -9.13 -7.06 -11.79
N LEU A 100 -8.65 -6.93 -10.55
CA LEU A 100 -7.37 -7.49 -10.12
C LEU A 100 -7.51 -8.97 -9.79
N THR A 101 -6.52 -9.76 -10.22
CA THR A 101 -6.38 -11.15 -9.84
C THR A 101 -5.05 -11.42 -9.13
N ALA A 102 -5.01 -12.48 -8.33
CA ALA A 102 -3.78 -12.97 -7.72
C ALA A 102 -2.72 -13.27 -8.80
N SER A 103 -3.16 -13.76 -9.96
CA SER A 103 -2.27 -14.04 -11.11
C SER A 103 -1.63 -12.77 -11.67
N ASP A 104 -2.38 -11.66 -11.77
CA ASP A 104 -1.82 -10.37 -12.21
C ASP A 104 -0.73 -9.89 -11.25
N ALA A 105 -1.01 -9.94 -9.94
CA ALA A 105 -0.08 -9.52 -8.91
C ALA A 105 1.19 -10.39 -8.88
N GLU A 106 1.04 -11.71 -8.96
CA GLU A 106 2.15 -12.66 -9.01
C GLU A 106 3.02 -12.48 -10.27
N SER A 107 2.37 -12.30 -11.42
CA SER A 107 3.06 -12.07 -12.70
C SER A 107 3.84 -10.76 -12.67
N ALA A 108 3.26 -9.69 -12.11
CA ALA A 108 3.92 -8.40 -11.95
C ALA A 108 5.14 -8.49 -11.02
N VAL A 109 5.05 -9.22 -9.90
CA VAL A 109 6.20 -9.46 -9.02
C VAL A 109 7.30 -10.23 -9.76
N ALA A 110 6.97 -11.27 -10.51
CA ALA A 110 7.95 -12.09 -11.24
C ALA A 110 8.65 -11.31 -12.37
N ALA A 111 7.92 -10.43 -13.04
CA ALA A 111 8.40 -9.59 -14.14
C ALA A 111 9.10 -8.29 -13.66
N THR A 112 9.00 -7.95 -12.38
CA THR A 112 9.65 -6.76 -11.81
C THR A 112 11.17 -6.88 -11.92
N GLY A 113 11.78 -5.86 -12.53
CA GLY A 113 13.23 -5.74 -12.71
C GLY A 113 13.79 -4.54 -11.96
N ALA A 114 14.43 -3.62 -12.69
CA ALA A 114 14.86 -2.34 -12.12
C ALA A 114 13.68 -1.45 -11.70
N ASP A 115 12.57 -1.56 -12.44
CA ASP A 115 11.32 -0.83 -12.23
C ASP A 115 10.16 -1.84 -12.01
N PRO A 116 9.17 -1.50 -11.17
CA PRO A 116 7.94 -2.27 -11.02
C PRO A 116 7.12 -2.34 -12.31
N VAL A 117 6.39 -3.44 -12.48
CA VAL A 117 5.35 -3.56 -13.51
C VAL A 117 4.05 -2.95 -12.98
N VAL A 118 3.47 -2.03 -13.75
CA VAL A 118 2.17 -1.42 -13.45
C VAL A 118 1.05 -2.32 -13.96
N ILE A 119 0.06 -2.56 -13.13
CA ILE A 119 -1.12 -3.40 -13.39
C ILE A 119 -2.34 -2.48 -13.47
N LEU A 120 -3.20 -2.67 -14.47
CA LEU A 120 -4.42 -1.88 -14.70
C LEU A 120 -4.19 -0.35 -14.63
N ASP A 121 -3.01 0.12 -15.07
CA ASP A 121 -2.55 1.51 -15.04
C ASP A 121 -2.48 2.20 -13.66
N ASP A 122 -2.82 1.49 -12.58
CA ASP A 122 -3.02 2.11 -11.27
C ASP A 122 -2.42 1.35 -10.09
N TYR A 123 -1.94 0.13 -10.30
CA TYR A 123 -1.38 -0.69 -9.23
C TYR A 123 0.06 -1.11 -9.49
N ILE A 124 0.83 -1.28 -8.43
CA ILE A 124 2.07 -2.06 -8.43
C ILE A 124 1.96 -3.20 -7.43
N ALA A 125 2.68 -4.29 -7.68
CA ALA A 125 2.75 -5.42 -6.77
C ALA A 125 4.07 -5.45 -6.00
N LEU A 126 4.00 -5.82 -4.73
CA LEU A 126 5.15 -6.04 -3.84
C LEU A 126 5.07 -7.44 -3.24
N ALA A 127 6.23 -8.00 -2.91
CA ALA A 127 6.34 -9.25 -2.19
C ALA A 127 7.05 -9.08 -0.84
N SER A 128 6.55 -9.77 0.18
CA SER A 128 7.25 -9.91 1.47
C SER A 128 8.31 -11.03 1.40
N GLY A 129 9.34 -10.89 2.22
CA GLY A 129 10.30 -11.97 2.48
C GLY A 129 9.62 -13.22 3.07
N GLY A 130 10.10 -14.40 2.66
CA GLY A 130 9.47 -15.71 2.93
C GLY A 130 9.77 -16.33 4.29
N CYS A 131 10.08 -15.56 5.34
CA CYS A 131 10.49 -16.13 6.65
C CYS A 131 9.45 -17.05 7.29
N SER A 132 8.18 -16.96 6.86
CA SER A 132 7.07 -17.81 7.30
C SER A 132 6.77 -18.99 6.35
N GLY A 133 7.69 -19.35 5.45
CA GLY A 133 7.53 -20.41 4.45
C GLY A 133 6.69 -20.02 3.22
N ARG A 134 5.63 -19.22 3.39
CA ARG A 134 4.83 -18.67 2.28
C ARG A 134 5.19 -17.21 1.98
N ARG A 135 5.48 -16.89 0.72
CA ARG A 135 5.61 -15.49 0.25
C ARG A 135 4.27 -14.78 0.36
N GLY A 136 4.26 -13.55 0.86
CA GLY A 136 3.08 -12.68 0.80
C GLY A 136 3.16 -11.76 -0.41
N VAL A 137 2.07 -11.58 -1.15
CA VAL A 137 1.95 -10.67 -2.28
C VAL A 137 0.90 -9.60 -1.97
N PHE A 138 1.22 -8.35 -2.29
CA PHE A 138 0.42 -7.18 -1.97
C PHE A 138 0.34 -6.27 -3.19
N VAL A 139 -0.80 -5.65 -3.42
CA VAL A 139 -0.99 -4.61 -4.45
C VAL A 139 -1.13 -3.26 -3.77
N LEU A 140 -0.54 -2.24 -4.38
CA LEU A 140 -0.64 -0.85 -3.93
C LEU A 140 -1.08 0.00 -5.10
N ASP A 141 -2.18 0.73 -4.93
CA ASP A 141 -2.54 1.80 -5.86
C ASP A 141 -1.64 3.03 -5.65
N ARG A 142 -1.80 4.06 -6.49
CA ARG A 142 -1.04 5.31 -6.34
C ARG A 142 -1.23 5.95 -4.97
N ALA A 143 -2.46 5.96 -4.45
CA ALA A 143 -2.78 6.58 -3.17
C ALA A 143 -2.08 5.87 -2.00
N ALA A 144 -2.02 4.55 -2.03
CA ALA A 144 -1.33 3.70 -1.06
C ALA A 144 0.18 3.87 -1.18
N VAL A 145 0.74 3.92 -2.38
CA VAL A 145 2.17 4.22 -2.59
C VAL A 145 2.53 5.62 -2.09
N THR A 146 1.73 6.65 -2.39
CA THR A 146 1.91 8.01 -1.87
C THR A 146 1.86 8.03 -0.35
N SER A 147 0.90 7.35 0.26
CA SER A 147 0.76 7.27 1.73
C SER A 147 1.96 6.58 2.37
N PHE A 148 2.36 5.42 1.84
CA PHE A 148 3.50 4.65 2.33
C PHE A 148 4.81 5.42 2.21
N THR A 149 5.10 5.97 1.04
CA THR A 149 6.36 6.70 0.81
C THR A 149 6.43 7.99 1.60
N THR A 150 5.32 8.70 1.80
CA THR A 150 5.25 9.87 2.67
C THR A 150 5.54 9.51 4.13
N ALA A 151 5.00 8.38 4.61
CA ALA A 151 5.25 7.91 5.97
C ALA A 151 6.72 7.52 6.19
N VAL A 152 7.34 6.85 5.21
CA VAL A 152 8.75 6.43 5.28
C VAL A 152 9.71 7.61 5.08
N ALA A 153 9.38 8.56 4.20
CA ALA A 153 10.20 9.75 3.94
C ALA A 153 9.99 10.87 4.98
N ARG A 154 9.19 10.62 6.02
CA ARG A 154 8.81 11.60 7.03
C ARG A 154 10.05 12.16 7.74
N GLN A 155 10.31 13.44 7.49
CA GLN A 155 11.45 14.14 8.08
C GLN A 155 11.10 14.69 9.47
N PRO A 156 12.10 14.82 10.37
CA PRO A 156 11.98 15.64 11.57
C PRO A 156 11.50 17.06 11.25
N ARG A 157 10.73 17.65 12.16
CA ARG A 157 10.10 18.97 12.01
C ARG A 157 11.08 20.09 11.65
N GLU A 158 12.33 19.95 12.09
CA GLU A 158 13.39 20.95 11.98
C GLU A 158 14.05 21.00 10.60
N LEU A 159 13.81 20.00 9.75
CA LEU A 159 14.38 19.94 8.41
C LEU A 159 13.40 20.51 7.35
N PRO A 160 13.89 21.30 6.39
CA PRO A 160 13.09 21.72 5.24
C PRO A 160 12.61 20.50 4.46
N TRP A 161 11.45 20.58 3.80
CA TRP A 161 10.99 19.47 2.94
C TRP A 161 12.09 19.13 1.96
N PRO A 162 12.30 17.86 1.62
CA PRO A 162 12.99 17.57 0.39
C PRO A 162 12.26 18.31 -0.72
N ARG A 163 12.92 19.30 -1.33
CA ARG A 163 12.53 19.79 -2.66
C ARG A 163 12.77 18.63 -3.59
N ILE A 164 11.78 17.73 -3.69
CA ILE A 164 11.74 16.68 -4.68
C ILE A 164 11.56 17.41 -6.01
N ARG A 165 12.68 17.89 -6.57
CA ARG A 165 12.72 18.31 -7.96
C ARG A 165 12.34 17.07 -8.77
N ARG A 166 11.44 17.22 -9.75
CA ARG A 166 10.98 16.15 -10.67
C ARG A 166 12.11 15.27 -11.26
N THR A 167 13.37 15.71 -11.16
CA THR A 167 14.56 15.05 -11.69
C THR A 167 15.54 14.51 -10.63
N SER A 168 15.24 14.58 -9.32
CA SER A 168 16.22 14.22 -8.27
C SER A 168 16.36 12.70 -8.04
N ARG A 169 17.61 12.21 -7.98
CA ARG A 169 17.98 10.80 -7.73
C ARG A 169 17.45 10.21 -6.40
N LEU A 170 16.99 11.06 -5.47
CA LEU A 170 16.37 10.68 -4.20
C LEU A 170 14.96 10.09 -4.40
N ALA A 171 14.17 10.65 -5.32
CA ALA A 171 12.84 10.13 -5.66
C ALA A 171 12.91 8.72 -6.24
N SER A 172 13.91 8.46 -7.10
CA SER A 172 14.17 7.15 -7.67
C SER A 172 14.70 6.10 -6.68
N ARG A 173 15.17 6.51 -5.49
CA ARG A 173 15.62 5.60 -4.44
C ARG A 173 14.50 5.23 -3.46
N LEU A 174 13.61 6.17 -3.14
CA LEU A 174 12.47 5.94 -2.23
C LEU A 174 11.39 5.03 -2.84
N LEU A 175 11.27 5.04 -4.17
CA LEU A 175 10.34 4.21 -4.95
C LEU A 175 11.02 3.06 -5.68
N ARG A 176 12.32 2.83 -5.44
CA ARG A 176 12.96 1.62 -5.93
C ARG A 176 12.36 0.43 -5.17
N PRO A 177 11.98 -0.66 -5.84
CA PRO A 177 11.51 -1.84 -5.14
C PRO A 177 12.55 -2.22 -4.08
N LEU A 178 12.08 -2.47 -2.86
CA LEU A 178 12.83 -3.29 -1.91
C LEU A 178 13.05 -4.61 -2.64
N GLN A 179 14.23 -4.78 -3.22
CA GLN A 179 14.60 -6.02 -3.89
C GLN A 179 14.35 -7.15 -2.88
N PRO A 180 13.66 -8.23 -3.25
CA PRO A 180 13.54 -9.36 -2.36
C PRO A 180 14.95 -9.81 -1.97
N CYS A 181 15.24 -9.86 -0.66
CA CYS A 181 16.52 -10.34 -0.12
C CYS A 181 16.80 -11.84 -0.40
N MET A 182 16.04 -12.48 -1.30
CA MET A 182 16.11 -13.91 -1.58
C MET A 182 16.51 -14.14 -3.04
N PRO A 183 17.56 -14.94 -3.30
CA PRO A 183 17.95 -15.32 -4.66
C PRO A 183 16.84 -16.05 -5.40
N ARG A 184 16.80 -15.90 -6.73
CA ARG A 184 15.77 -16.52 -7.60
C ARG A 184 15.73 -18.04 -7.48
N GLU A 185 16.84 -18.70 -7.11
CA GLU A 185 16.91 -20.16 -6.92
C GLU A 185 16.11 -20.70 -5.72
N TRP A 186 15.54 -19.82 -4.88
CA TRP A 186 14.70 -20.20 -3.74
C TRP A 186 13.19 -20.18 -4.06
N TRP A 187 12.81 -19.94 -5.32
CA TRP A 187 11.43 -20.10 -5.75
C TRP A 187 11.12 -21.57 -6.09
N PRO A 188 10.03 -22.15 -5.56
CA PRO A 188 9.58 -23.45 -6.02
C PRO A 188 9.25 -23.38 -7.51
N ARG A 189 9.62 -24.44 -8.24
CA ARG A 189 9.39 -24.58 -9.68
C ARG A 189 7.90 -24.69 -10.02
#